data_AF-A0A3B9P9B3-F1
#
_entry.id   AF-A0A3B9P9B3-F1
#
_cell.length_a   1.000
_cell.length_b   1.000
_cell.length_c   1.000
_cell.angle_alpha   90.00
_cell.angle_beta   90.00
_cell.angle_gamma   90.00
#
_symmetry.space_group_name_H-M   'P 1'
#
loop_
_entity.id
_entity.type
_entity.pdbx_description
1 polymer ?
#
loop_
_entity_poly.entity_id
_entity_poly.type
_entity_poly.pdbx_seq_one_letter_code
_entity_poly.pdbx_strand_id
1 'polypeptide(L)'
;MKSYIFDTNIFNHITDDKDIDITPLYKIKCFVTHIQYDEIQQTTDNTRRSRLDKVFFLLPQKEIPTLSAVYGISRYGKAKYGNGELFKKMLESLNKKNKNKPNNRKDILIAETAFANQLTLVTHDIDLYSVMTKCGGASCNLYHLLTTE
;
A
#
# COMPACT_ATOMS: atom_id res chain seq x y z
N MET A 1 3.57 17.60 8.98
CA MET A 1 3.08 17.02 7.71
C MET A 1 2.93 15.52 7.90
N LYS A 2 1.74 14.99 7.65
CA LYS A 2 1.49 13.55 7.67
C LYS A 2 2.15 12.90 6.44
N SER A 3 2.60 11.65 6.61
CA SER A 3 3.22 10.87 5.56
C SER A 3 2.35 9.65 5.28
N TYR A 4 2.18 9.31 4.01
CA TYR A 4 1.21 8.31 3.57
C TYR A 4 1.88 7.22 2.75
N ILE A 5 1.29 6.04 2.79
CA ILE A 5 1.62 4.95 1.88
C ILE A 5 0.35 4.32 1.36
N PHE A 6 0.29 4.11 0.06
CA PHE A 6 -0.92 3.65 -0.61
C PHE A 6 -0.94 2.14 -0.70
N ASP A 7 -2.08 1.55 -0.43
CA ASP A 7 -2.35 0.18 -0.83
C ASP A 7 -2.36 0.07 -2.37
N THR A 8 -2.10 -1.11 -2.91
CA THR A 8 -1.97 -1.31 -4.36
C THR A 8 -3.28 -1.05 -5.09
N ASN A 9 -4.41 -1.35 -4.45
CA ASN A 9 -5.75 -1.09 -4.97
C ASN A 9 -6.07 0.40 -5.09
N ILE A 10 -5.40 1.28 -4.33
CA ILE A 10 -5.67 2.73 -4.42
C ILE A 10 -5.33 3.28 -5.80
N PHE A 11 -4.25 2.80 -6.43
CA PHE A 11 -3.90 3.23 -7.80
C PHE A 11 -4.96 2.81 -8.82
N ASN A 12 -5.57 1.62 -8.63
CA ASN A 12 -6.71 1.18 -9.43
C ASN A 12 -7.89 2.14 -9.26
N HIS A 13 -8.26 2.47 -8.03
CA HIS A 13 -9.36 3.40 -7.76
C HIS A 13 -9.12 4.79 -8.37
N ILE A 14 -7.92 5.35 -8.21
CA ILE A 14 -7.55 6.64 -8.83
C ILE A 14 -7.64 6.59 -10.36
N THR A 15 -7.30 5.45 -10.97
CA THR A 15 -7.28 5.31 -12.43
C THR A 15 -8.67 5.05 -13.01
N ASP A 16 -9.49 4.29 -12.30
CA ASP A 16 -10.80 3.84 -12.77
C ASP A 16 -11.91 4.89 -12.50
N ASP A 17 -11.78 5.65 -11.41
CA ASP A 17 -12.72 6.71 -11.04
C ASP A 17 -12.27 8.05 -11.65
N LYS A 18 -13.02 8.52 -12.65
CA LYS A 18 -12.71 9.75 -13.39
C LYS A 18 -12.98 11.02 -12.59
N ASP A 19 -13.75 10.92 -11.50
CA ASP A 19 -14.17 12.06 -10.70
C ASP A 19 -13.20 12.34 -9.53
N ILE A 20 -12.16 11.50 -9.38
CA ILE A 20 -11.12 11.70 -8.38
C ILE A 20 -10.14 12.79 -8.85
N ASP A 21 -10.23 13.97 -8.21
CA ASP A 21 -9.19 14.98 -8.29
C ASP A 21 -7.98 14.57 -7.46
N ILE A 22 -6.88 14.25 -8.13
CA ILE A 22 -5.60 13.90 -7.49
C ILE A 22 -4.75 15.11 -7.12
N THR A 23 -5.19 16.33 -7.44
CA THR A 23 -4.44 17.57 -7.16
C THR A 23 -4.02 17.73 -5.69
N PRO A 24 -4.86 17.39 -4.68
CA PRO A 24 -4.46 17.41 -3.28
C PRO A 24 -3.29 16.47 -2.97
N LEU A 25 -3.19 15.35 -3.69
CA LEU A 25 -2.12 14.35 -3.50
C LEU A 25 -0.74 14.84 -3.96
N TYR A 26 -0.64 15.94 -4.70
CA TYR A 26 0.65 16.54 -5.04
C TYR A 26 1.35 17.21 -3.86
N LYS A 27 0.61 17.54 -2.80
CA LYS A 27 1.14 18.25 -1.62
C LYS A 27 1.52 17.30 -0.48
N ILE A 28 1.08 16.05 -0.53
CA ILE A 28 1.34 15.07 0.53
C ILE A 28 2.68 14.38 0.33
N LYS A 29 3.28 13.92 1.44
CA LYS A 29 4.46 13.06 1.40
C LYS A 29 4.02 11.62 1.19
N CYS A 30 4.01 11.17 -0.06
CA CYS A 30 3.69 9.78 -0.40
C CYS A 30 4.95 8.91 -0.39
N PHE A 31 4.81 7.70 0.13
CA PHE A 31 5.82 6.66 0.15
C PHE A 31 5.28 5.43 -0.57
N VAL A 32 6.17 4.71 -1.24
CA VAL A 32 5.86 3.46 -1.92
C VAL A 32 6.94 2.43 -1.68
N THR A 33 6.62 1.18 -1.94
CA THR A 33 7.49 0.02 -1.93
C THR A 33 7.49 -0.57 -3.34
N HIS A 34 8.46 -1.43 -3.62
CA HIS A 34 8.50 -2.15 -4.89
C HIS A 34 7.24 -2.98 -5.17
N ILE A 35 6.54 -3.44 -4.12
CA ILE A 35 5.35 -4.28 -4.25
C ILE A 35 4.27 -3.57 -5.08
N GLN A 36 4.00 -2.29 -4.81
CA GLN A 36 2.98 -1.54 -5.54
C GLN A 36 3.29 -1.44 -7.03
N TYR A 37 4.55 -1.14 -7.37
CA TYR A 37 4.98 -1.07 -8.76
C TYR A 37 4.97 -2.46 -9.42
N ASP A 38 5.36 -3.51 -8.71
CA ASP A 38 5.36 -4.88 -9.20
C ASP A 38 3.96 -5.36 -9.57
N GLU A 39 2.94 -4.97 -8.80
CA GLU A 39 1.54 -5.27 -9.11
C GLU A 39 1.04 -4.53 -10.34
N ILE A 40 1.40 -3.25 -10.50
CA ILE A 40 1.08 -2.48 -11.71
C ILE A 40 1.68 -3.18 -12.94
N GLN A 41 2.94 -3.61 -12.85
CA GLN A 41 3.63 -4.27 -13.96
C GLN A 41 3.07 -5.65 -14.30
N GLN A 42 2.49 -6.36 -13.32
CA GLN A 42 1.79 -7.64 -13.49
C GLN A 42 0.38 -7.50 -14.11
N THR A 43 -0.12 -6.27 -14.31
CA THR A 43 -1.42 -6.04 -14.97
C THR A 43 -1.37 -6.48 -16.44
N THR A 44 -2.19 -7.47 -16.81
CA THR A 44 -2.23 -8.06 -18.16
C THR A 44 -2.68 -7.07 -19.24
N ASP A 45 -3.65 -6.20 -18.92
CA ASP A 45 -4.14 -5.19 -19.85
C ASP A 45 -3.12 -4.06 -20.00
N ASN A 46 -2.50 -3.99 -21.18
CA ASN A 46 -1.51 -2.97 -21.53
C ASN A 46 -2.02 -1.54 -21.43
N THR A 47 -3.29 -1.30 -21.79
CA THR A 47 -3.90 0.04 -21.74
C THR A 47 -4.11 0.45 -20.30
N ARG A 48 -4.65 -0.45 -19.47
CA ARG A 48 -4.84 -0.22 -18.04
C ARG A 48 -3.50 -0.02 -17.33
N ARG A 49 -2.52 -0.89 -17.61
CA ARG A 49 -1.15 -0.78 -17.07
C ARG A 49 -0.51 0.56 -17.40
N SER A 50 -0.63 1.04 -18.65
CA SER A 50 -0.07 2.35 -19.04
C SER A 50 -0.73 3.51 -18.27
N ARG A 51 -2.03 3.43 -17.99
CA ARG A 51 -2.73 4.45 -17.18
C ARG A 51 -2.29 4.42 -15.73
N LEU A 52 -2.17 3.23 -15.13
CA LEU A 52 -1.67 3.04 -13.78
C LEU A 52 -0.24 3.56 -13.63
N ASP A 53 0.64 3.24 -14.59
CA ASP A 53 2.02 3.74 -14.60
C ASP A 53 2.07 5.26 -14.62
N LYS A 54 1.24 5.90 -15.46
CA LYS A 54 1.15 7.37 -15.51
C LYS A 54 0.76 7.95 -14.16
N VAL A 55 -0.28 7.41 -13.52
CA VAL A 55 -0.72 7.87 -12.19
C VAL A 55 0.38 7.66 -11.15
N PHE A 56 1.03 6.49 -11.16
CA PHE A 56 2.09 6.14 -10.22
C PHE A 56 3.29 7.10 -10.31
N PHE A 57 3.72 7.49 -11.52
CA PHE A 57 4.84 8.43 -11.71
C PHE A 57 4.44 9.91 -11.60
N LEU A 58 3.16 10.23 -11.75
CA LEU A 58 2.65 11.60 -11.61
C LEU A 58 2.61 12.06 -10.14
N LEU A 59 2.41 11.12 -9.21
CA LEU A 59 2.40 11.42 -7.79
C LEU A 59 3.82 11.55 -7.22
N PRO A 60 4.11 12.60 -6.42
CA PRO A 60 5.40 12.75 -5.78
C PRO A 60 5.57 11.68 -4.69
N GLN A 61 6.37 10.67 -5.00
CA GLN A 61 6.55 9.49 -4.14
C GLN A 61 8.02 9.20 -3.85
N LYS A 62 8.29 8.65 -2.67
CA LYS A 62 9.59 8.13 -2.29
C LYS A 62 9.53 6.62 -2.09
N GLU A 63 10.34 5.87 -2.83
CA GLU A 63 10.47 4.43 -2.60
C GLU A 63 11.20 4.14 -1.28
N ILE A 64 10.65 3.24 -0.48
CA ILE A 64 11.24 2.71 0.77
C ILE A 64 11.24 1.18 0.72
N PRO A 65 12.24 0.53 1.33
CA PRO A 65 12.29 -0.93 1.39
C PRO A 65 11.20 -1.47 2.32
N THR A 66 10.68 -2.66 2.00
CA THR A 66 9.73 -3.35 2.89
C THR A 66 10.39 -3.72 4.21
N LEU A 67 9.64 -3.74 5.32
CA LEU A 67 10.20 -4.08 6.63
C LEU A 67 10.62 -5.56 6.74
N SER A 68 9.83 -6.45 6.14
CA SER A 68 10.14 -7.87 6.06
C SER A 68 10.48 -8.29 4.62
N ALA A 69 11.22 -9.40 4.51
CA ALA A 69 11.48 -10.09 3.26
C ALA A 69 10.64 -11.37 3.19
N VAL A 70 9.85 -11.54 2.14
CA VAL A 70 9.02 -12.72 1.90
C VAL A 70 9.45 -13.39 0.61
N TYR A 71 9.79 -14.68 0.70
CA TYR A 71 10.19 -15.47 -0.45
C TYR A 71 9.11 -15.49 -1.55
N GLY A 72 9.52 -15.26 -2.80
CA GLY A 72 8.61 -15.19 -3.95
C GLY A 72 7.84 -13.87 -4.08
N ILE A 73 8.03 -12.91 -3.18
CA ILE A 73 7.41 -11.57 -3.26
C ILE A 73 8.49 -10.47 -3.22
N SER A 74 9.39 -10.52 -2.25
CA SER A 74 10.37 -9.46 -2.03
C SER A 74 11.51 -9.50 -3.04
N ARG A 75 11.89 -8.33 -3.58
CA ARG A 75 13.07 -8.17 -4.43
C ARG A 75 14.36 -7.97 -3.61
N TYR A 76 15.47 -8.52 -4.09
CA TYR A 76 16.79 -8.34 -3.50
C TYR A 76 17.15 -6.85 -3.40
N GLY A 77 17.66 -6.42 -2.24
CA GLY A 77 17.99 -5.02 -1.96
C GLY A 77 16.79 -4.09 -1.74
N LYS A 78 15.54 -4.58 -1.86
CA LYS A 78 14.30 -3.80 -1.68
C LYS A 78 13.46 -4.20 -0.46
N ALA A 79 14.03 -5.03 0.39
CA ALA A 79 13.43 -5.50 1.64
C ALA A 79 14.49 -5.51 2.74
N LYS A 80 14.07 -5.29 3.98
CA LYS A 80 14.88 -5.47 5.17
C LYS A 80 14.76 -6.92 5.67
N TYR A 81 15.81 -7.37 6.33
CA TYR A 81 15.86 -8.68 6.97
C TYR A 81 15.67 -8.51 8.48
N GLY A 82 14.68 -9.19 9.03
CA GLY A 82 14.33 -9.14 10.45
C GLY A 82 13.65 -10.43 10.91
N ASN A 83 13.18 -10.47 12.16
CA ASN A 83 12.53 -11.65 12.72
C ASN A 83 11.13 -11.94 12.14
N GLY A 84 10.52 -10.96 11.46
CA GLY A 84 9.22 -11.08 10.78
C GLY A 84 8.05 -11.35 11.72
N GLU A 85 8.19 -11.07 13.03
CA GLU A 85 7.13 -11.33 14.02
C GLU A 85 5.90 -10.45 13.79
N LEU A 86 6.13 -9.16 13.49
CA LEU A 86 5.07 -8.22 13.19
C LEU A 86 4.32 -8.63 11.92
N PHE A 87 5.05 -8.92 10.84
CA PHE A 87 4.49 -9.49 9.61
C PHE A 87 3.59 -10.70 9.87
N LYS A 88 4.10 -11.72 10.60
CA LYS A 88 3.33 -12.94 10.92
C LYS A 88 2.06 -12.63 11.70
N LYS A 89 2.15 -11.79 12.74
CA LYS A 89 1.01 -11.40 13.58
C LYS A 89 -0.07 -10.66 12.80
N MET A 90 0.33 -9.72 11.95
CA MET A 90 -0.60 -8.98 11.09
C MET A 90 -1.22 -9.90 10.04
N LEU A 91 -0.42 -10.76 9.40
CA LEU A 91 -0.87 -11.72 8.39
C LEU A 91 -1.88 -12.72 8.96
N GLU A 92 -1.61 -13.31 10.13
CA GLU A 92 -2.55 -14.20 10.80
C GLU A 92 -3.88 -13.50 11.13
N SER A 93 -3.80 -12.24 11.55
CA SER A 93 -5.00 -11.44 11.86
C SER A 93 -5.82 -11.16 10.60
N LEU A 94 -5.18 -10.84 9.48
CA LEU A 94 -5.85 -10.61 8.20
C LEU A 94 -6.44 -11.92 7.64
N ASN A 95 -5.67 -13.01 7.67
CA ASN A 95 -6.09 -14.32 7.19
C ASN A 95 -7.34 -14.84 7.90
N LYS A 96 -7.46 -14.60 9.22
CA LYS A 96 -8.65 -14.95 10.00
C LYS A 96 -9.90 -14.17 9.57
N LYS A 97 -9.73 -12.94 9.08
CA LYS A 97 -10.84 -12.08 8.64
C LYS A 97 -11.29 -12.40 7.22
N ASN A 98 -10.35 -12.57 6.30
CA ASN A 98 -10.65 -12.61 4.86
C ASN A 98 -10.36 -13.95 4.18
N LYS A 99 -10.20 -15.03 4.96
CA LYS A 99 -9.99 -16.41 4.48
C LYS A 99 -8.69 -16.64 3.70
N ASN A 100 -7.60 -16.00 4.12
CA ASN A 100 -6.23 -16.23 3.61
C ASN A 100 -6.12 -16.06 2.08
N LYS A 101 -6.50 -14.88 1.58
CA LYS A 101 -6.35 -14.54 0.16
C LYS A 101 -4.85 -14.50 -0.21
N PRO A 102 -4.48 -14.85 -1.46
CA PRO A 102 -3.09 -14.83 -1.90
C PRO A 102 -2.46 -13.43 -1.81
N ASN A 103 -3.25 -12.37 -1.97
CA ASN A 103 -2.75 -10.99 -1.91
C ASN A 103 -2.37 -10.51 -0.50
N ASN A 104 -2.89 -11.17 0.54
CA ASN A 104 -2.70 -10.75 1.93
C ASN A 104 -1.24 -10.55 2.32
N ARG A 105 -0.33 -11.35 1.75
CA ARG A 105 1.09 -11.23 2.03
C ARG A 105 1.65 -9.91 1.53
N LYS A 106 1.21 -9.44 0.36
CA LYS A 106 1.63 -8.16 -0.23
C LYS A 106 1.04 -6.99 0.55
N ASP A 107 -0.26 -7.06 0.84
CA ASP A 107 -1.00 -6.05 1.61
C ASP A 107 -0.35 -5.85 3.00
N ILE A 108 0.02 -6.95 3.65
CA ILE A 108 0.65 -6.91 4.97
C ILE A 108 2.09 -6.42 4.91
N LEU A 109 2.85 -6.68 3.85
CA LEU A 109 4.18 -6.08 3.70
C LEU A 109 4.10 -4.55 3.59
N ILE A 110 3.10 -4.04 2.86
CA ILE A 110 2.86 -2.59 2.76
C ILE A 110 2.41 -2.04 4.11
N ALA A 111 1.43 -2.67 4.77
CA ALA A 111 0.90 -2.23 6.06
C ALA A 111 1.95 -2.29 7.19
N GLU A 112 2.77 -3.34 7.24
CA GLU A 112 3.87 -3.46 8.19
C GLU A 112 4.90 -2.35 7.97
N THR A 113 5.24 -2.08 6.71
CA THR A 113 6.16 -1.01 6.33
C THR A 113 5.59 0.36 6.72
N ALA A 114 4.28 0.57 6.54
CA ALA A 114 3.56 1.75 6.99
C ALA A 114 3.73 1.94 8.50
N PHE A 115 3.45 0.88 9.27
CA PHE A 115 3.49 0.89 10.72
C PHE A 115 4.88 1.23 11.25
N ALA A 116 5.92 0.55 10.78
CA ALA A 116 7.28 0.74 11.26
C ALA A 116 7.88 2.12 10.92
N ASN A 117 7.39 2.76 9.85
CA ASN A 117 7.83 4.10 9.44
C ASN A 117 6.86 5.21 9.91
N GLN A 118 5.89 4.89 10.77
CA GLN A 118 4.87 5.83 11.27
C GLN A 118 4.10 6.55 10.15
N LEU A 119 3.81 5.82 9.08
CA LEU A 119 3.04 6.29 7.93
C LEU A 119 1.56 5.94 8.09
N THR A 120 0.70 6.78 7.53
CA THR A 120 -0.73 6.45 7.41
C THR A 120 -0.94 5.57 6.19
N LEU A 121 -1.49 4.38 6.41
CA LEU A 121 -1.88 3.47 5.32
C LEU A 121 -3.18 3.97 4.67
N VAL A 122 -3.15 4.21 3.37
CA VAL A 122 -4.36 4.54 2.59
C VAL A 122 -4.87 3.25 1.96
N THR A 123 -6.02 2.76 2.40
CA THR A 123 -6.63 1.53 1.87
C THR A 123 -8.15 1.64 1.88
N HIS A 124 -8.79 0.92 0.95
CA HIS A 124 -10.24 0.70 0.93
C HIS A 124 -10.64 -0.67 1.50
N ASP A 125 -9.67 -1.54 1.82
CA ASP A 125 -9.94 -2.85 2.42
C ASP A 125 -10.23 -2.69 3.93
N ILE A 126 -11.47 -3.00 4.31
CA ILE A 126 -11.96 -2.89 5.70
C ILE A 126 -11.21 -3.85 6.64
N ASP A 127 -10.84 -5.04 6.16
CA ASP A 127 -10.11 -6.01 6.96
C ASP A 127 -8.67 -5.56 7.19
N LEU A 128 -8.00 -5.04 6.15
CA LEU A 128 -6.66 -4.48 6.26
C LEU A 128 -6.65 -3.25 7.17
N TYR A 129 -7.63 -2.35 6.99
CA TYR A 129 -7.85 -1.20 7.87
C TYR A 129 -7.96 -1.64 9.33
N SER A 130 -8.81 -2.64 9.62
CA SER A 130 -9.01 -3.17 10.96
C SER A 130 -7.73 -3.78 11.55
N VAL A 131 -6.93 -4.47 10.75
CA VAL A 131 -5.64 -5.04 11.19
C VAL A 131 -4.63 -3.94 11.53
N MET A 132 -4.54 -2.89 10.71
CA MET A 132 -3.65 -1.75 10.94
C MET A 132 -4.02 -1.02 12.25
N THR A 133 -5.30 -0.69 12.43
CA THR A 133 -5.80 -0.01 13.63
C THR A 133 -5.61 -0.86 14.89
N LYS A 134 -5.84 -2.18 14.80
CA LYS A 134 -5.63 -3.11 15.93
C LYS A 134 -4.16 -3.15 16.39
N CYS A 135 -3.22 -2.90 15.50
CA CYS A 135 -1.80 -2.82 15.84
C CYS A 135 -1.39 -1.44 16.38
N GLY A 136 -2.31 -0.47 16.44
CA GLY A 136 -2.03 0.92 16.81
C GLY A 136 -1.49 1.77 15.66
N GLY A 137 -1.59 1.29 14.42
CA GLY A 137 -1.20 2.02 13.23
C GLY A 137 -2.26 3.01 12.75
N ALA A 138 -1.84 4.01 11.99
CA ALA A 138 -2.76 4.95 11.34
C ALA A 138 -3.20 4.41 9.96
N SER A 139 -4.49 4.50 9.67
CA SER A 139 -5.06 4.15 8.37
C SER A 139 -6.23 5.07 8.02
N CYS A 140 -6.43 5.32 6.72
CA CYS A 140 -7.58 6.05 6.20
C CYS A 140 -7.97 5.55 4.81
N ASN A 141 -9.14 5.96 4.32
CA ASN A 141 -9.53 5.75 2.93
C ASN A 141 -9.09 6.95 2.06
N LEU A 142 -9.09 6.75 0.74
CA LEU A 142 -8.70 7.78 -0.22
C LEU A 142 -9.58 9.05 -0.15
N TYR A 143 -10.90 8.91 -0.05
CA TYR A 143 -11.82 10.06 -0.02
C TYR A 143 -11.62 10.94 1.23
N HIS A 144 -11.29 10.34 2.36
CA HIS A 144 -10.95 11.05 3.59
C HIS A 144 -9.63 11.80 3.44
N LEU A 145 -8.64 11.20 2.76
CA LEU A 145 -7.38 11.87 2.45
C LEU A 145 -7.60 13.11 1.58
N LEU A 146 -8.43 12.99 0.53
CA LEU A 146 -8.72 14.08 -0.41
C LEU A 146 -9.52 15.23 0.19
N THR A 147 -10.27 15.00 1.27
CA THR A 147 -11.06 16.04 1.95
C THR A 147 -10.33 16.74 3.09
N THR A 148 -9.19 16.20 3.53
CA THR A 148 -8.47 16.68 4.72
C THR A 148 -7.23 17.53 4.39
N GLU A 149 -6.72 17.46 3.17
CA GLU A 149 -5.48 18.14 2.69
C GLU A 149 -5.76 19.03 1.48
#